data_AF-A0A6Y0UER3-F1
#
_entry.id   AF-A0A6Y0UER3-F1
#
_cell.length_a   1.000
_cell.length_b   1.000
_cell.length_c   1.000
_cell.angle_alpha   90.00
_cell.angle_beta   90.00
_cell.angle_gamma   90.00
#
_symmetry.space_group_name_H-M   'P 1'
#
loop_
_entity.id
_entity.type
_entity.pdbx_description
1 polymer ?
#
loop_
_entity_poly.entity_id
_entity_poly.type
_entity_poly.pdbx_seq_one_letter_code
_entity_poly.pdbx_strand_id
1 'polypeptide(L)'
;MMWSPVSPVTENITFTTTMFRYLCNQKAALLTAILLMAAGVLTLCFPESWYPQETEWHLTAEKEITGIHGGLSGLTWNPDSRTLFAVTDHPSSVVELDTEGNVLRVIPSDGDHDFEAIEYLGGNRYALSRER
;
A
#
# COMPACT_ATOMS: atom_id res chain seq x y z
N MET A 1 -38.62 -29.38 -56.15
CA MET A 1 -37.46 -28.61 -55.63
C MET A 1 -37.62 -27.18 -56.12
N MET A 2 -38.09 -26.27 -55.26
CA MET A 2 -38.26 -24.87 -55.62
C MET A 2 -37.08 -24.11 -55.01
N TRP A 3 -36.10 -23.80 -55.84
CA TRP A 3 -34.94 -22.99 -55.46
C TRP A 3 -35.35 -21.53 -55.69
N SER A 4 -35.69 -20.82 -54.60
CA SER A 4 -35.95 -19.39 -54.67
C SER A 4 -34.60 -18.65 -54.69
N PRO A 5 -34.31 -17.82 -55.71
CA PRO A 5 -33.09 -17.03 -55.69
C PRO A 5 -33.21 -15.97 -54.60
N VAL A 6 -32.27 -15.96 -53.67
CA VAL A 6 -32.09 -14.86 -52.71
C VAL A 6 -31.80 -13.62 -53.55
N SER A 7 -32.65 -12.60 -53.44
CA SER A 7 -32.54 -11.43 -54.30
C SER A 7 -31.20 -10.70 -54.07
N PRO A 8 -30.52 -10.20 -55.12
CA PRO A 8 -29.23 -9.48 -54.97
C PRO A 8 -29.34 -8.21 -54.13
N VAL A 9 -30.56 -7.69 -53.94
CA VAL A 9 -30.86 -6.56 -53.05
C VAL A 9 -30.69 -6.95 -51.57
N THR A 10 -31.09 -8.16 -51.18
CA THR A 10 -31.03 -8.60 -49.78
C THR A 10 -29.60 -8.90 -49.30
N GLU A 11 -28.73 -9.47 -50.14
CA GLU A 11 -27.32 -9.70 -49.80
C GLU A 11 -26.52 -8.40 -49.64
N ASN A 12 -26.76 -7.41 -50.52
CA ASN A 12 -26.10 -6.11 -50.45
C ASN A 12 -26.50 -5.32 -49.19
N ILE A 13 -27.75 -5.42 -48.72
CA ILE A 13 -28.22 -4.78 -47.47
C ILE A 13 -27.59 -5.44 -46.24
N THR A 14 -27.50 -6.77 -46.20
CA THR A 14 -26.87 -7.49 -45.08
C THR A 14 -25.36 -7.24 -45.01
N PHE A 15 -24.67 -7.19 -46.16
CA PHE A 15 -23.24 -6.90 -46.23
C PHE A 15 -22.92 -5.46 -45.78
N THR A 16 -23.68 -4.48 -46.27
CA THR A 16 -23.51 -3.06 -45.87
C THR A 16 -23.83 -2.84 -44.41
N THR A 17 -24.87 -3.48 -43.86
CA THR A 17 -25.22 -3.39 -42.44
C THR A 17 -24.15 -4.03 -41.54
N THR A 18 -23.61 -5.19 -41.94
CA THR A 18 -22.54 -5.88 -41.19
C THR A 18 -21.23 -5.10 -41.22
N MET A 19 -20.85 -4.56 -42.38
CA MET A 19 -19.68 -3.69 -42.53
C MET A 19 -19.84 -2.38 -41.74
N PHE A 20 -21.02 -1.76 -41.76
CA PHE A 20 -21.30 -0.57 -40.96
C PHE A 20 -21.19 -0.85 -39.46
N ARG A 21 -21.72 -1.98 -39.00
CA ARG A 21 -21.64 -2.41 -37.60
C ARG A 21 -20.20 -2.76 -37.18
N TYR A 22 -19.43 -3.41 -38.05
CA TYR A 22 -18.01 -3.68 -37.86
C TYR A 22 -17.20 -2.38 -37.77
N LEU A 23 -17.41 -1.45 -38.70
CA LEU A 23 -16.76 -0.13 -38.70
C LEU A 23 -17.14 0.70 -37.46
N CYS A 24 -18.40 0.64 -37.02
CA CYS A 24 -18.84 1.32 -35.81
C CYS A 24 -18.21 0.70 -34.54
N ASN A 25 -18.10 -0.62 -34.47
CA ASN A 25 -17.46 -1.32 -33.35
C ASN A 25 -15.94 -1.10 -33.30
N GLN A 26 -15.27 -1.06 -34.46
CA GLN A 26 -13.84 -0.71 -34.56
C GLN A 26 -13.57 0.73 -34.11
N LYS A 27 -14.44 1.67 -34.47
CA LYS A 27 -14.36 3.06 -33.99
C LYS A 27 -14.59 3.15 -32.48
N ALA A 28 -15.56 2.39 -31.95
CA ALA A 28 -15.81 2.32 -30.51
C ALA A 28 -14.60 1.74 -29.76
N ALA A 29 -14.02 0.64 -30.25
CA ALA A 29 -12.83 0.03 -29.66
C ALA A 29 -11.62 0.98 -29.67
N LEU A 30 -11.42 1.73 -30.76
CA LEU A 30 -10.35 2.72 -30.87
C LEU A 30 -10.56 3.88 -29.87
N LEU A 31 -11.79 4.38 -29.75
CA LEU A 31 -12.15 5.39 -28.76
C LEU A 31 -11.90 4.89 -27.32
N THR A 32 -12.30 3.66 -27.01
CA THR A 32 -12.04 3.06 -25.69
C THR A 32 -10.55 2.93 -25.42
N ALA A 33 -9.75 2.48 -26.40
CA ALA A 33 -8.30 2.39 -26.26
C ALA A 33 -7.65 3.76 -26.02
N ILE A 34 -8.07 4.79 -26.76
CA ILE A 34 -7.59 6.17 -26.56
C ILE A 34 -7.96 6.68 -25.16
N LEU A 35 -9.17 6.43 -24.69
CA LEU A 35 -9.63 6.82 -23.35
C LEU A 35 -8.82 6.12 -22.25
N LEU A 36 -8.55 4.82 -22.38
CA LEU A 36 -7.73 4.07 -21.41
C LEU A 36 -6.28 4.54 -21.41
N MET A 37 -5.70 4.81 -22.57
CA MET A 37 -4.34 5.36 -22.69
C MET A 37 -4.27 6.76 -22.08
N ALA A 38 -5.26 7.62 -22.36
CA ALA A 38 -5.33 8.95 -21.76
C ALA A 38 -5.50 8.90 -20.24
N ALA A 39 -6.34 7.98 -19.72
CA ALA A 39 -6.49 7.76 -18.29
C ALA A 39 -5.20 7.25 -17.64
N GLY A 40 -4.52 6.28 -18.27
CA GLY A 40 -3.23 5.77 -17.78
C GLY A 40 -2.13 6.84 -17.79
N VAL A 41 -2.04 7.65 -18.86
CA VAL A 41 -1.11 8.79 -18.92
C VAL A 41 -1.46 9.83 -17.86
N LEU A 42 -2.74 10.10 -17.62
CA LEU A 42 -3.18 11.00 -16.56
C LEU A 42 -2.73 10.47 -15.18
N THR A 43 -2.91 9.19 -14.89
CA THR A 43 -2.43 8.58 -13.65
C THR A 43 -0.90 8.66 -13.49
N LEU A 44 -0.14 8.52 -14.58
CA LEU A 44 1.33 8.61 -14.55
C LEU A 44 1.85 10.05 -14.46
N CYS A 45 1.17 11.01 -15.07
CA CYS A 45 1.53 12.43 -15.05
C CYS A 45 1.04 13.16 -13.80
N PHE A 46 0.02 12.62 -13.13
CA PHE A 46 -0.46 13.05 -11.82
C PHE A 46 -0.18 11.93 -10.82
N PRO A 47 1.10 11.70 -10.43
CA PRO A 47 1.40 10.75 -9.37
C PRO A 47 0.59 11.13 -8.14
N GLU A 48 0.02 10.11 -7.50
CA GLU A 48 -0.88 10.11 -6.35
C GLU A 48 -0.55 11.21 -5.31
N SER A 49 -0.96 12.45 -5.57
CA SER A 49 -0.72 13.62 -4.73
C SER A 49 -1.87 13.87 -3.75
N TRP A 50 -2.78 12.90 -3.65
CA TRP A 50 -3.99 12.93 -2.82
C TRP A 50 -3.80 12.23 -1.47
N TYR A 51 -2.58 12.22 -0.94
CA TYR A 51 -2.44 12.09 0.50
C TYR A 51 -2.76 13.46 1.09
N PRO A 52 -3.84 13.62 1.88
CA PRO A 52 -3.99 14.84 2.66
C PRO A 52 -2.68 15.00 3.44
N GLN A 53 -1.98 16.11 3.20
CA GLN A 53 -0.85 16.45 4.05
C GLN A 53 -1.40 16.51 5.48
N GLU A 54 -0.92 15.62 6.35
CA GLU A 54 -1.25 15.63 7.77
C GLU A 54 -0.59 16.86 8.42
N THR A 55 -1.12 18.04 8.12
CA THR A 55 -0.51 19.34 8.48
C THR A 55 -0.75 19.75 9.93
N GLU A 56 -1.51 18.98 10.70
CA GLU A 56 -1.89 19.33 12.06
C GLU A 56 -0.85 18.90 13.12
N TRP A 57 0.07 17.99 12.76
CA TRP A 57 1.13 17.55 13.67
C TRP A 57 2.37 18.44 13.54
N HIS A 58 2.79 19.02 14.66
CA HIS A 58 4.01 19.80 14.75
C HIS A 58 5.04 19.02 15.58
N LEU A 59 6.18 18.68 14.97
CA LEU A 59 7.29 18.08 15.68
C LEU A 59 7.85 19.11 16.70
N THR A 60 7.71 18.80 17.98
CA THR A 60 8.16 19.69 19.07
C THR A 60 9.48 19.25 19.69
N ALA A 61 9.80 17.96 19.62
CA ALA A 61 11.01 17.37 20.16
C ALA A 61 11.43 16.17 19.31
N GLU A 62 12.73 15.99 19.20
CA GLU A 62 13.37 14.86 18.56
C GLU A 62 14.53 14.41 19.47
N LYS A 63 14.73 13.10 19.56
CA LYS A 63 15.79 12.50 20.36
C LYS A 63 16.43 11.38 19.59
N GLU A 64 17.73 11.52 19.31
CA GLU A 64 18.54 10.41 18.84
C GLU A 64 18.74 9.39 19.96
N ILE A 65 18.48 8.12 19.65
CA ILE A 65 18.70 6.98 20.55
C ILE A 65 19.96 6.26 20.07
N THR A 66 21.04 6.40 20.83
CA THR A 66 22.34 5.82 20.48
C THR A 66 22.46 4.39 21.01
N GLY A 67 23.26 3.56 20.34
CA GLY A 67 23.54 2.19 20.79
C GLY A 67 22.50 1.13 20.39
N ILE A 68 21.54 1.49 19.53
CA ILE A 68 20.64 0.55 18.87
C ILE A 68 20.96 0.46 17.37
N HIS A 69 20.51 -0.63 16.74
CA HIS A 69 20.60 -0.85 15.30
C HIS A 69 19.17 -1.06 14.76
N GLY A 70 18.89 -0.55 13.57
CA GLY A 70 17.55 -0.57 12.99
C GLY A 70 16.70 0.65 13.37
N GLY A 71 15.57 0.81 12.67
CA GLY A 71 14.58 1.84 12.96
C GLY A 71 13.65 1.37 14.07
N LEU A 72 13.23 2.28 14.95
CA LEU A 72 12.17 1.99 15.91
C LEU A 72 10.82 1.97 15.20
N SER A 73 10.06 0.89 15.37
CA SER A 73 8.76 0.67 14.73
C SER A 73 7.60 0.64 15.73
N GLY A 74 7.85 0.30 17.00
CA GLY A 74 6.84 0.26 18.06
C GLY A 74 7.35 0.73 19.42
N LEU A 75 6.45 1.24 20.26
CA LEU A 75 6.75 1.78 21.59
C LEU A 75 5.57 1.58 22.55
N THR A 76 5.84 1.16 23.79
CA THR A 76 4.84 1.06 24.87
C THR A 76 5.44 1.47 26.21
N TRP A 77 4.57 1.86 27.16
CA TRP A 77 4.95 2.25 28.52
C TRP A 77 4.78 1.08 29.49
N ASN A 78 5.81 0.77 30.27
CA ASN A 78 5.69 -0.14 31.42
C ASN A 78 5.53 0.68 32.72
N PRO A 79 4.32 0.74 33.33
CA PRO A 79 4.09 1.47 34.58
C PRO A 79 4.77 0.84 35.80
N ASP A 80 5.12 -0.45 35.77
CA ASP A 80 5.73 -1.14 36.91
C ASP A 80 7.20 -0.72 37.08
N SER A 81 7.95 -0.67 35.98
CA SER A 81 9.35 -0.23 35.95
C SER A 81 9.51 1.28 35.73
N ARG A 82 8.43 1.94 35.28
CA ARG A 82 8.44 3.35 34.84
C ARG A 82 9.43 3.59 33.71
N THR A 83 9.45 2.68 32.73
CA THR A 83 10.32 2.73 31.56
C THR A 83 9.52 2.50 30.27
N LEU A 84 10.12 2.89 29.15
CA LEU A 84 9.57 2.63 27.82
C LEU A 84 10.16 1.34 27.27
N PHE A 85 9.36 0.59 26.53
CA PHE A 85 9.80 -0.57 25.76
C PHE A 85 9.49 -0.32 24.30
N ALA A 86 10.49 -0.46 23.45
CA ALA A 86 10.40 -0.26 22.02
C ALA A 86 10.84 -1.52 21.27
N VAL A 87 10.53 -1.60 19.98
CA VAL A 87 11.04 -2.62 19.07
C VAL A 87 11.76 -1.99 17.89
N THR A 88 12.81 -2.64 17.42
CA THR A 88 13.48 -2.33 16.16
C THR A 88 12.99 -3.26 15.07
N ASP A 89 12.94 -2.77 13.83
CA ASP A 89 12.57 -3.54 12.64
C ASP A 89 13.70 -4.50 12.23
N HIS A 90 14.87 -3.97 11.87
CA HIS A 90 15.99 -4.67 11.22
C HIS A 90 17.35 -4.15 11.73
N PRO A 91 18.09 -4.89 12.57
CA PRO A 91 17.75 -6.20 13.13
C PRO A 91 16.66 -6.11 14.20
N SER A 92 15.75 -7.08 14.21
CA SER A 92 14.70 -7.16 15.22
C SER A 92 15.23 -7.31 16.65
N SER A 93 14.86 -6.40 17.54
CA SER A 93 15.22 -6.42 18.97
C SER A 93 14.15 -5.72 19.80
N VAL A 94 14.06 -6.06 21.10
CA VAL A 94 13.33 -5.26 22.08
C VAL A 94 14.33 -4.35 22.80
N VAL A 95 14.00 -3.08 22.92
CA VAL A 95 14.84 -2.08 23.58
C VAL A 95 14.09 -1.51 24.77
N GLU A 96 14.71 -1.48 25.94
CA GLU A 96 14.18 -0.74 27.09
C GLU A 96 14.88 0.61 27.21
N LEU A 97 14.10 1.67 27.36
CA LEU A 97 14.54 3.06 27.46
C LEU A 97 14.02 3.69 28.75
N ASP A 98 14.74 4.66 29.29
CA ASP A 98 14.15 5.60 30.24
C ASP A 98 13.24 6.63 29.53
N THR A 99 12.60 7.52 30.30
CA THR A 99 11.71 8.55 29.76
C THR A 99 12.42 9.65 28.98
N GLU A 100 13.75 9.71 29.08
CA GLU A 100 14.61 10.66 28.39
C GLU A 100 15.18 10.06 27.09
N GLY A 101 14.83 8.80 26.76
CA GLY A 101 15.26 8.10 25.56
C GLY A 101 16.68 7.52 25.67
N ASN A 102 17.23 7.35 26.87
CA ASN A 102 18.49 6.64 27.06
C ASN A 102 18.25 5.14 27.12
N VAL A 103 19.11 4.37 26.45
CA VAL A 103 19.03 2.90 26.42
C VAL A 103 19.43 2.31 27.77
N LEU A 104 18.51 1.56 28.37
CA LEU A 104 18.74 0.81 29.61
C LEU A 104 19.22 -0.62 29.32
N ARG A 105 18.63 -1.26 28.31
CA ARG A 105 19.09 -2.56 27.77
C ARG A 105 18.54 -2.83 26.39
N VAL A 106 19.24 -3.70 25.66
CA VAL A 106 18.80 -4.29 24.39
C VAL A 106 18.63 -5.80 24.59
N ILE A 107 17.48 -6.32 24.18
CA ILE A 107 17.13 -7.73 24.22
C ILE A 107 17.09 -8.20 22.77
N PRO A 108 18.14 -8.88 22.29
CA PRO A 108 18.16 -9.37 20.92
C PRO A 108 17.11 -10.45 20.74
N SER A 109 16.51 -10.49 19.56
CA SER A 109 15.69 -11.63 19.16
C SER A 109 16.57 -12.73 18.54
N ASP A 110 15.99 -13.91 18.33
CA ASP A 110 16.68 -15.09 17.77
C ASP A 110 16.81 -15.07 16.23
N GLY A 111 16.34 -14.02 15.58
CA GLY A 111 16.39 -13.85 14.14
C GLY A 111 15.81 -12.50 13.72
N ASP A 112 15.71 -12.25 12.42
CA ASP A 112 14.98 -11.08 11.95
C ASP A 112 13.49 -11.39 11.88
N HIS A 113 12.68 -10.63 12.60
CA HIS A 113 11.25 -10.88 12.76
C HIS A 113 10.37 -9.80 12.18
N ASP A 114 10.94 -8.67 11.74
CA ASP A 114 10.19 -7.53 11.19
C ASP A 114 9.13 -7.03 12.18
N PHE A 115 9.57 -6.68 13.40
CA PHE A 115 8.67 -6.23 14.44
C PHE A 115 8.06 -4.87 14.09
N GLU A 116 6.76 -4.73 14.32
CA GLU A 116 5.99 -3.52 14.00
C GLU A 116 5.27 -2.91 15.20
N ALA A 117 5.02 -3.71 16.24
CA ALA A 117 4.43 -3.19 17.46
C ALA A 117 4.84 -4.00 18.69
N ILE A 118 4.83 -3.32 19.82
CA ILE A 118 4.98 -3.90 21.16
C ILE A 118 3.93 -3.26 22.07
N GLU A 119 3.24 -4.05 22.88
CA GLU A 119 2.26 -3.54 23.86
C GLU A 119 2.36 -4.21 25.21
N TYR A 120 2.31 -3.40 26.27
CA TYR A 120 2.37 -3.87 27.65
C TYR A 120 1.04 -4.50 28.09
N LEU A 121 1.11 -5.73 28.61
CA LEU A 121 -0.06 -6.52 29.04
C LEU A 121 -0.18 -6.66 30.57
N GLY A 122 0.74 -6.09 31.35
CA GLY A 122 0.78 -6.25 32.82
C GLY A 122 1.71 -7.38 33.28
N GLY A 123 2.48 -7.12 34.34
CA GLY A 123 3.37 -8.07 34.99
C GLY A 123 4.55 -8.47 34.11
N ASN A 124 5.23 -7.49 33.49
CA ASN A 124 6.33 -7.70 32.53
C ASN A 124 5.98 -8.64 31.36
N ARG A 125 4.72 -8.65 30.94
CA ARG A 125 4.28 -9.37 29.73
C ARG A 125 3.99 -8.37 28.62
N TYR A 126 4.31 -8.78 27.40
CA TYR A 126 4.19 -7.93 26.22
C TYR A 126 3.58 -8.74 25.07
N ALA A 127 2.76 -8.08 24.26
CA ALA A 127 2.39 -8.54 22.94
C ALA A 127 3.37 -7.96 21.92
N LEU A 128 3.78 -8.75 20.94
CA LEU A 128 4.59 -8.32 19.80
C LEU A 128 3.82 -8.63 18.53
N SER A 129 3.84 -7.73 17.55
CA SER A 129 3.39 -7.99 16.19
C SER A 129 4.52 -7.84 15.20
N ARG A 130 4.39 -8.53 14.07
CA ARG A 130 5.32 -8.45 12.96
C ARG A 130 4.61 -8.37 11.62
N GLU A 131 5.30 -7.83 10.64
CA GLU A 131 4.94 -7.98 9.23
C GLU A 131 5.27 -9.39 8.71
N ARG A 132 4.68 -9.73 7.56
CA ARG A 132 4.51 -11.13 7.12
C ARG A 132 5.22 -11.42 5.81
#